data_AF-A0A094HN76-F1
#
_entry.id   AF-A0A094HN76-F1
#
_cell.length_a   1.000
_cell.length_b   1.000
_cell.length_c   1.000
_cell.angle_alpha   90.00
_cell.angle_beta   90.00
_cell.angle_gamma   90.00
#
_symmetry.space_group_name_H-M   'P 1'
#
loop_
_entity.id
_entity.type
_entity.pdbx_description
1 polymer ?
#
loop_
_entity_poly.entity_id
_entity_poly.type
_entity_poly.pdbx_seq_one_letter_code
_entity_poly.pdbx_strand_id
1 'polypeptide(L)'
;MIIPYVVCFAALVLTGAAAPPHPPSPLSPLDRCVFDNATIFSPPSSWTSKSTSYARTVVLSQDCEDDPVLLASWSFSTPGRPYTPIYQSNDGGRTWSDLAHVFFSAASGPSGGGIWQTFLYELPQNIGRYPKGTILLTGNAIPSNFSSTNIQLYASLDRGRSFEFVSTVATGGGPNTTNGATPIWEPMILTHDGQVGVFYSYSRDPKHGQKLAHQTSRDLLNWGPVVNDAAYANYTLRPGMTTIARMGNGKFIFSYELALSTIDPVDAPYATHYRIADSPFEFDSATPYLLKATDGTISSAGPQTVWTSAGGPKGTIVTSDSTYDELFINREYGHPDAWIRVPSGHGVGYTRFLQVMPNTQEKVILLTNGGMYGRPNTMVTTGDYVVPGPGSPEHPSRGPLPKCRGTN
;
A
#
# COMPACT_ATOMS: atom_id res chain seq x y z
N MET A 1 42.10 62.88 -29.27
CA MET A 1 41.50 62.48 -27.97
C MET A 1 40.23 61.72 -28.31
N ILE A 2 40.19 60.47 -27.87
CA ILE A 2 39.34 59.36 -28.35
C ILE A 2 38.19 59.16 -27.36
N ILE A 3 36.93 59.13 -27.87
CA ILE A 3 35.76 58.22 -27.61
C ILE A 3 35.44 57.84 -26.13
N PRO A 4 34.17 57.55 -25.67
CA PRO A 4 32.92 57.32 -26.42
C PRO A 4 31.63 57.99 -25.88
N TYR A 5 30.64 58.06 -26.77
CA TYR A 5 29.22 57.96 -26.43
C TYR A 5 28.83 56.47 -26.27
N VAL A 6 28.15 56.12 -25.18
CA VAL A 6 27.60 54.78 -24.94
C VAL A 6 26.24 54.68 -25.64
N VAL A 7 26.12 53.78 -26.62
CA VAL A 7 24.86 53.37 -27.23
C VAL A 7 24.39 52.11 -26.51
N CYS A 8 23.25 52.20 -25.83
CA CYS A 8 22.62 51.08 -25.14
C CYS A 8 21.67 50.36 -26.11
N PHE A 9 22.00 49.14 -26.53
CA PHE A 9 21.08 48.26 -27.26
C PHE A 9 20.11 47.61 -26.26
N ALA A 10 18.82 47.91 -26.38
CA ALA A 10 17.77 47.17 -25.69
C ALA A 10 17.51 45.86 -26.43
N ALA A 11 17.88 44.73 -25.84
CA ALA A 11 17.50 43.41 -26.31
C ALA A 11 16.01 43.17 -25.99
N LEU A 12 15.20 42.95 -27.02
CA LEU A 12 13.80 42.55 -26.90
C LEU A 12 13.75 41.08 -26.46
N VAL A 13 13.56 40.83 -25.17
CA VAL A 13 13.24 39.48 -24.67
C VAL A 13 11.78 39.20 -24.99
N LEU A 14 11.53 38.32 -25.96
CA LEU A 14 10.22 37.72 -26.19
C LEU A 14 9.91 36.77 -25.02
N THR A 15 9.22 37.29 -24.01
CA THR A 15 8.57 36.45 -22.99
C THR A 15 7.39 35.75 -23.66
N GLY A 16 7.54 34.46 -23.97
CA GLY A 16 6.41 33.60 -24.27
C GLY A 16 5.53 33.53 -23.03
N ALA A 17 4.36 34.19 -23.07
CA ALA A 17 3.36 34.07 -22.02
C ALA A 17 2.84 32.63 -22.02
N ALA A 18 3.28 31.82 -21.06
CA ALA A 18 2.59 30.59 -20.72
C ALA A 18 1.19 30.98 -20.24
N ALA A 19 0.16 30.38 -20.83
CA ALA A 19 -1.22 30.57 -20.37
C ALA A 19 -1.29 30.19 -18.87
N PRO A 20 -1.94 30.99 -18.02
CA PRO A 20 -2.12 30.62 -16.62
C PRO A 20 -2.86 29.27 -16.54
N PRO A 21 -2.48 28.37 -15.61
CA PRO A 21 -3.19 27.13 -15.42
C PRO A 21 -4.67 27.44 -15.16
N HIS A 22 -5.56 26.73 -15.87
CA HIS A 22 -6.99 26.86 -15.64
C HIS A 22 -7.29 26.59 -14.16
N PRO A 23 -8.09 27.43 -13.48
CA PRO A 23 -8.58 27.08 -12.15
C PRO A 23 -9.36 25.76 -12.25
N PRO A 24 -9.17 24.83 -11.29
CA PRO A 24 -9.92 23.58 -11.31
C PRO A 24 -11.42 23.89 -11.34
N SER A 25 -12.14 23.22 -12.24
CA SER A 25 -13.59 23.34 -12.33
C SER A 25 -14.20 23.08 -10.95
N PRO A 26 -15.19 23.88 -10.50
CA PRO A 26 -15.86 23.60 -9.24
C PRO A 26 -16.47 22.20 -9.29
N LEU A 27 -16.14 21.39 -8.29
CA LEU A 27 -16.64 20.02 -8.16
C LEU A 27 -18.17 20.00 -8.27
N SER A 28 -18.70 19.09 -9.08
CA SER A 28 -20.13 18.88 -9.21
C SER A 28 -20.70 18.38 -7.87
N PRO A 29 -22.01 18.57 -7.60
CA PRO A 29 -22.66 18.00 -6.41
C PRO A 29 -22.50 16.46 -6.30
N LEU A 30 -22.32 15.77 -7.42
CA LEU A 30 -22.07 14.33 -7.47
C LEU A 30 -20.66 13.94 -6.97
N ASP A 31 -19.68 14.84 -7.12
CA ASP A 31 -18.30 14.64 -6.63
C ASP A 31 -18.20 14.71 -5.10
N ARG A 32 -19.32 15.01 -4.43
CA ARG A 32 -19.44 14.99 -2.97
C ARG A 32 -20.03 13.69 -2.43
N CYS A 33 -20.54 12.78 -3.26
CA CYS A 33 -21.16 11.54 -2.78
C CYS A 33 -20.17 10.37 -2.73
N VAL A 34 -20.33 9.44 -1.79
CA VAL A 34 -19.64 8.14 -1.88
C VAL A 34 -19.92 7.47 -3.23
N PHE A 35 -18.95 6.73 -3.76
CA PHE A 35 -19.09 6.02 -5.03
C PHE A 35 -18.72 4.55 -4.87
N ASP A 36 -19.15 3.76 -5.84
CA ASP A 36 -18.87 2.33 -5.89
C ASP A 36 -18.30 1.93 -7.26
N ASN A 37 -17.44 0.92 -7.26
CA ASN A 37 -16.95 0.19 -8.42
C ASN A 37 -16.40 1.04 -9.58
N ALA A 38 -15.66 2.11 -9.27
CA ALA A 38 -14.89 2.84 -10.26
C ALA A 38 -13.78 1.95 -10.82
N THR A 39 -13.68 1.86 -12.14
CA THR A 39 -12.62 1.07 -12.79
C THR A 39 -11.34 1.91 -12.87
N ILE A 40 -10.26 1.43 -12.24
CA ILE A 40 -8.92 2.01 -12.38
C ILE A 40 -8.28 1.50 -13.67
N PHE A 41 -8.35 0.18 -13.89
CA PHE A 41 -7.72 -0.46 -15.04
C PHE A 41 -8.47 -1.73 -15.46
N SER A 42 -8.75 -1.82 -16.76
CA SER A 42 -9.18 -3.04 -17.42
C SER A 42 -8.10 -3.45 -18.42
N PRO A 43 -7.48 -4.64 -18.28
CA PRO A 43 -6.52 -5.13 -19.25
C PRO A 43 -7.10 -5.11 -20.67
N PRO A 44 -6.37 -4.58 -21.67
CA PRO A 44 -6.82 -4.59 -23.06
C PRO A 44 -7.16 -6.00 -23.55
N SER A 45 -8.21 -6.10 -24.37
CA SER A 45 -8.69 -7.40 -24.88
C SER A 45 -7.64 -8.16 -25.70
N SER A 46 -6.67 -7.44 -26.28
CA SER A 46 -5.54 -7.95 -27.05
C SER A 46 -4.41 -8.55 -26.22
N TRP A 47 -4.40 -8.36 -24.90
CA TRP A 47 -3.35 -8.90 -24.04
C TRP A 47 -3.52 -10.41 -23.83
N THR A 48 -2.41 -11.14 -23.88
CA THR A 48 -2.37 -12.60 -23.62
C THR A 48 -2.79 -12.92 -22.18
N SER A 49 -2.26 -12.17 -21.21
CA SER A 49 -2.67 -12.24 -19.81
C SER A 49 -3.49 -11.01 -19.47
N LYS A 50 -4.64 -11.23 -18.83
CA LYS A 50 -5.53 -10.17 -18.31
C LYS A 50 -5.63 -10.28 -16.78
N SER A 51 -4.62 -10.89 -16.16
CA SER A 51 -4.55 -11.03 -14.71
C SER A 51 -3.88 -9.83 -14.09
N THR A 52 -4.53 -9.30 -13.06
CA THR A 52 -4.12 -8.21 -12.18
C THR A 52 -4.34 -8.69 -10.74
N SER A 53 -3.53 -8.20 -9.80
CA SER A 53 -3.71 -8.47 -8.37
C SER A 53 -2.92 -7.44 -7.54
N TYR A 54 -3.03 -7.51 -6.21
CA TYR A 54 -2.13 -6.77 -5.31
C TYR A 54 -2.16 -5.24 -5.54
N ALA A 55 -3.36 -4.67 -5.67
CA ALA A 55 -3.49 -3.24 -5.81
C ALA A 55 -3.11 -2.51 -4.51
N ARG A 56 -2.51 -1.33 -4.62
CA ARG A 56 -2.19 -0.41 -3.52
C ARG A 56 -2.52 1.00 -3.94
N THR A 57 -2.97 1.81 -2.98
CA THR A 57 -3.22 3.23 -3.18
C THR A 57 -2.50 4.06 -2.13
N VAL A 58 -2.26 5.33 -2.44
CA VAL A 58 -1.77 6.32 -1.47
C VAL A 58 -2.41 7.66 -1.77
N VAL A 59 -2.83 8.37 -0.72
CA VAL A 59 -3.24 9.77 -0.81
C VAL A 59 -2.00 10.64 -0.61
N LEU A 60 -1.68 11.48 -1.59
CA LEU A 60 -0.64 12.50 -1.47
C LEU A 60 -1.19 13.67 -0.68
N SER A 61 -0.80 13.78 0.58
CA SER A 61 -1.28 14.79 1.52
C SER A 61 -0.25 15.14 2.60
N GLN A 62 0.96 14.60 2.56
CA GLN A 62 1.94 14.80 3.62
C GLN A 62 2.70 16.12 3.48
N ASP A 63 2.83 16.71 2.29
CA ASP A 63 3.64 17.91 2.05
C ASP A 63 2.81 19.15 1.69
N CYS A 64 1.59 19.24 2.21
CA CYS A 64 0.75 20.43 2.00
C CYS A 64 0.50 20.72 0.51
N GLU A 65 0.25 19.67 -0.26
CA GLU A 65 0.16 19.67 -1.70
C GLU A 65 -0.94 20.64 -2.16
N ASP A 66 -0.63 21.51 -3.11
CA ASP A 66 -1.64 22.46 -3.62
C ASP A 66 -2.82 21.77 -4.32
N ASP A 67 -2.56 20.59 -4.88
CA ASP A 67 -3.52 19.74 -5.56
C ASP A 67 -3.20 18.29 -5.18
N PRO A 68 -3.68 17.83 -4.01
CA PRO A 68 -3.45 16.49 -3.50
C PRO A 68 -4.19 15.46 -4.37
N VAL A 69 -3.52 14.36 -4.67
CA VAL A 69 -4.01 13.33 -5.58
C VAL A 69 -3.96 11.95 -4.93
N LEU A 70 -4.72 11.02 -5.49
CA LEU A 70 -4.51 9.60 -5.22
C LEU A 70 -3.60 9.00 -6.28
N LEU A 71 -2.68 8.15 -5.85
CA LEU A 71 -1.95 7.25 -6.73
C LEU A 71 -2.38 5.81 -6.52
N ALA A 72 -2.37 5.01 -7.57
CA ALA A 72 -2.64 3.58 -7.55
C ALA A 72 -1.57 2.80 -8.32
N SER A 73 -1.26 1.60 -7.84
CA SER A 73 -0.38 0.63 -8.48
C SER A 73 -0.88 -0.79 -8.21
N TRP A 74 -0.48 -1.76 -9.02
CA TRP A 74 -0.83 -3.18 -8.86
C TRP A 74 0.20 -4.10 -9.52
N SER A 75 0.11 -5.39 -9.22
CA SER A 75 0.88 -6.45 -9.88
C SER A 75 0.09 -7.03 -11.05
N PHE A 76 0.77 -7.28 -12.17
CA PHE A 76 0.19 -7.85 -13.39
C PHE A 76 1.27 -8.39 -14.33
N SER A 77 0.83 -9.10 -15.37
CA SER A 77 1.72 -9.54 -16.46
C SER A 77 1.57 -8.61 -17.65
N THR A 78 2.56 -7.74 -17.86
CA THR A 78 2.58 -6.81 -19.00
C THR A 78 2.97 -7.54 -20.29
N PRO A 79 2.49 -7.08 -21.46
CA PRO A 79 3.14 -7.41 -22.71
C PRO A 79 4.54 -6.76 -22.75
N GLY A 80 5.57 -7.57 -22.99
CA GLY A 80 6.95 -7.08 -23.12
C GLY A 80 7.69 -6.95 -21.77
N ARG A 81 8.44 -5.86 -21.61
CA ARG A 81 9.26 -5.62 -20.41
C ARG A 81 8.35 -5.39 -19.19
N PRO A 82 8.60 -6.05 -18.04
CA PRO A 82 7.88 -5.77 -16.80
C PRO A 82 8.04 -4.33 -16.35
N TYR A 83 6.93 -3.72 -15.93
CA TYR A 83 6.90 -2.41 -15.28
C TYR A 83 5.83 -2.40 -14.18
N THR A 84 5.90 -1.42 -13.30
CA THR A 84 4.86 -1.10 -12.32
C THR A 84 4.07 0.12 -12.82
N PRO A 85 2.74 0.02 -12.98
CA PRO A 85 1.92 1.14 -13.41
C PRO A 85 1.67 2.09 -12.23
N ILE A 86 1.68 3.39 -12.51
CA ILE A 86 1.24 4.44 -11.61
C ILE A 86 0.07 5.13 -12.28
N TYR A 87 -1.11 5.01 -11.67
CA TYR A 87 -2.32 5.70 -12.09
C TYR A 87 -2.63 6.81 -11.09
N GLN A 88 -3.21 7.90 -11.58
CA GLN A 88 -3.55 9.07 -10.78
C GLN A 88 -5.06 9.31 -10.79
N SER A 89 -5.59 9.77 -9.67
CA SER A 89 -6.91 10.36 -9.59
C SER A 89 -6.88 11.72 -8.90
N ASN A 90 -7.51 12.70 -9.53
CA ASN A 90 -7.64 14.09 -9.04
C ASN A 90 -9.03 14.38 -8.46
N ASP A 91 -9.97 13.44 -8.57
CA ASP A 91 -11.36 13.56 -8.07
C ASP A 91 -11.62 12.60 -6.90
N GLY A 92 -10.54 12.17 -6.25
CA GLY A 92 -10.58 11.29 -5.11
C GLY A 92 -10.89 9.82 -5.44
N GLY A 93 -10.76 9.40 -6.68
CA GLY A 93 -10.76 7.98 -7.06
C GLY A 93 -11.95 7.57 -7.90
N ARG A 94 -12.74 8.53 -8.41
CA ARG A 94 -13.87 8.26 -9.31
C ARG A 94 -13.41 8.06 -10.73
N THR A 95 -12.44 8.86 -11.16
CA THR A 95 -11.76 8.69 -12.45
C THR A 95 -10.26 8.55 -12.25
N TRP A 96 -9.66 7.75 -13.12
CA TRP A 96 -8.24 7.41 -13.07
C TRP A 96 -7.62 7.53 -14.45
N SER A 97 -6.38 7.98 -14.49
CA SER A 97 -5.58 8.06 -15.71
C SER A 97 -4.17 7.50 -15.47
N ASP A 98 -3.60 6.88 -16.50
CA ASP A 98 -2.20 6.48 -16.54
C ASP A 98 -1.29 7.71 -16.32
N LEU A 99 -0.32 7.61 -15.40
CA LEU A 99 0.60 8.70 -15.06
C LEU A 99 2.04 8.34 -15.44
N ALA A 100 2.52 7.17 -15.00
CA ALA A 100 3.91 6.75 -15.20
C ALA A 100 4.05 5.23 -15.16
N HIS A 101 5.11 4.71 -15.79
CA HIS A 101 5.51 3.29 -15.74
C HIS A 101 6.91 3.18 -15.14
N VAL A 102 7.06 2.43 -14.05
CA VAL A 102 8.33 2.30 -13.34
C VAL A 102 8.98 0.97 -13.66
N PHE A 103 10.24 1.00 -14.12
CA PHE A 103 10.99 -0.19 -14.49
C PHE A 103 12.01 -0.53 -13.40
N PHE A 104 11.79 -1.64 -12.72
CA PHE A 104 12.70 -2.10 -11.67
C PHE A 104 14.00 -2.66 -12.29
N SER A 105 15.15 -2.30 -11.74
CA SER A 105 16.45 -2.60 -12.34
C SER A 105 16.76 -4.09 -12.32
N ALA A 106 16.31 -4.81 -11.29
CA ALA A 106 16.43 -6.27 -11.23
C ALA A 106 15.46 -7.02 -12.17
N ALA A 107 14.43 -6.35 -12.71
CA ALA A 107 13.48 -6.88 -13.70
C ALA A 107 13.75 -6.27 -15.10
N SER A 108 15.02 -6.27 -15.53
CA SER A 108 15.50 -5.54 -16.72
C SER A 108 15.47 -6.32 -18.04
N GLY A 109 15.04 -7.59 -18.04
CA GLY A 109 14.94 -8.41 -19.25
C GLY A 109 13.89 -7.88 -20.25
N PRO A 110 14.10 -8.05 -21.57
CA PRO A 110 13.13 -7.62 -22.59
C PRO A 110 11.80 -8.41 -22.52
N SER A 111 11.84 -9.60 -21.91
CA SER A 111 10.70 -10.45 -21.57
C SER A 111 11.08 -11.40 -20.42
N GLY A 112 10.07 -11.92 -19.72
CA GLY A 112 10.24 -12.81 -18.57
C GLY A 112 10.44 -12.09 -17.24
N GLY A 113 10.29 -12.81 -16.12
CA GLY A 113 10.33 -12.23 -14.78
C GLY A 113 9.07 -11.40 -14.49
N GLY A 114 9.18 -10.43 -13.58
CA GLY A 114 8.05 -9.61 -13.17
C GLY A 114 8.39 -8.62 -12.06
N ILE A 115 7.45 -7.73 -11.76
CA ILE A 115 7.48 -6.90 -10.55
C ILE A 115 6.20 -7.22 -9.78
N TRP A 116 6.37 -7.82 -8.62
CA TRP A 116 5.26 -8.30 -7.79
C TRP A 116 5.17 -7.51 -6.51
N GLN A 117 4.00 -7.55 -5.87
CA GLN A 117 3.82 -7.14 -4.48
C GLN A 117 4.22 -5.67 -4.22
N THR A 118 3.75 -4.76 -5.09
CA THR A 118 4.10 -3.34 -5.02
C THR A 118 3.50 -2.68 -3.78
N PHE A 119 4.14 -1.63 -3.24
CA PHE A 119 3.60 -0.79 -2.17
C PHE A 119 4.00 0.68 -2.37
N LEU A 120 3.02 1.57 -2.22
CA LEU A 120 3.17 3.02 -2.34
C LEU A 120 3.11 3.66 -0.94
N TYR A 121 3.97 4.62 -0.68
CA TYR A 121 4.02 5.32 0.60
C TYR A 121 4.54 6.74 0.42
N GLU A 122 3.92 7.71 1.07
CA GLU A 122 4.40 9.10 1.06
C GLU A 122 5.08 9.43 2.39
N LEU A 123 6.30 9.96 2.32
CA LEU A 123 7.08 10.28 3.52
C LEU A 123 6.41 11.42 4.32
N PRO A 124 6.05 11.20 5.60
CA PRO A 124 5.51 12.24 6.48
C PRO A 124 6.59 13.14 7.08
N GLN A 125 7.86 12.84 6.84
CA GLN A 125 9.02 13.56 7.37
C GLN A 125 10.23 13.36 6.45
N ASN A 126 11.27 14.18 6.63
CA ASN A 126 12.53 14.00 5.91
C ASN A 126 13.22 12.70 6.35
N ILE A 127 13.78 11.95 5.40
CA ILE A 127 14.59 10.75 5.65
C ILE A 127 15.86 10.86 4.81
N GLY A 128 17.00 11.06 5.46
CA GLY A 128 18.27 11.36 4.79
C GLY A 128 18.15 12.55 3.84
N ARG A 129 18.44 12.32 2.54
CA ARG A 129 18.34 13.34 1.49
C ARG A 129 16.92 13.52 0.93
N TYR A 130 15.97 12.66 1.30
CA TYR A 130 14.63 12.64 0.74
C TYR A 130 13.71 13.50 1.61
N PRO A 131 13.15 14.60 1.08
CA PRO A 131 12.25 15.47 1.85
C PRO A 131 10.91 14.78 2.16
N LYS A 132 10.19 15.32 3.14
CA LYS A 132 8.75 15.10 3.33
C LYS A 132 8.01 15.24 1.97
N GLY A 133 6.99 14.41 1.74
CA GLY A 133 6.27 14.36 0.46
C GLY A 133 6.94 13.53 -0.63
N THR A 134 8.16 13.03 -0.40
CA THR A 134 8.74 12.03 -1.31
C THR A 134 7.85 10.79 -1.33
N ILE A 135 7.48 10.35 -2.53
CA ILE A 135 6.74 9.10 -2.71
C ILE A 135 7.74 7.97 -2.86
N LEU A 136 7.62 6.98 -2.00
CA LEU A 136 8.32 5.73 -2.09
C LEU A 136 7.45 4.69 -2.80
N LEU A 137 8.06 4.00 -3.75
CA LEU A 137 7.52 2.80 -4.37
C LEU A 137 8.46 1.64 -4.06
N THR A 138 7.94 0.58 -3.45
CA THR A 138 8.66 -0.68 -3.34
C THR A 138 7.91 -1.79 -4.05
N GLY A 139 8.61 -2.88 -4.33
CA GLY A 139 8.11 -4.07 -4.99
C GLY A 139 9.19 -5.14 -5.06
N ASN A 140 8.76 -6.36 -5.34
CA ASN A 140 9.63 -7.52 -5.48
C ASN A 140 9.94 -7.74 -6.96
N ALA A 141 11.12 -7.32 -7.39
CA ALA A 141 11.60 -7.50 -8.75
C ALA A 141 12.17 -8.90 -8.96
N ILE A 142 11.61 -9.60 -9.93
CA ILE A 142 11.99 -10.95 -10.35
C ILE A 142 12.72 -10.84 -11.69
N PRO A 143 13.99 -11.27 -11.80
CA PRO A 143 14.73 -11.27 -13.06
C PRO A 143 14.13 -12.28 -14.04
N SER A 144 14.45 -12.14 -15.33
CA SER A 144 13.87 -12.95 -16.41
C SER A 144 14.16 -14.46 -16.29
N ASN A 145 15.26 -14.82 -15.62
CA ASN A 145 15.65 -16.20 -15.34
C ASN A 145 15.06 -16.74 -14.02
N PHE A 146 14.24 -15.95 -13.32
CA PHE A 146 13.63 -16.31 -12.03
C PHE A 146 14.66 -16.73 -10.95
N SER A 147 15.90 -16.26 -11.02
CA SER A 147 16.96 -16.71 -10.10
C SER A 147 16.88 -16.10 -8.70
N SER A 148 16.19 -14.98 -8.53
CA SER A 148 16.11 -14.26 -7.26
C SER A 148 14.79 -13.51 -7.06
N THR A 149 14.56 -13.12 -5.82
CA THR A 149 13.53 -12.17 -5.38
C THR A 149 14.27 -10.94 -4.85
N ASN A 150 13.88 -9.73 -5.24
CA ASN A 150 14.63 -8.51 -4.95
C ASN A 150 13.65 -7.41 -4.53
N ILE A 151 13.58 -7.12 -3.23
CA ILE A 151 12.79 -6.00 -2.72
C ILE A 151 13.59 -4.73 -3.00
N GLN A 152 13.17 -3.98 -4.01
CA GLN A 152 13.79 -2.71 -4.40
C GLN A 152 12.94 -1.53 -3.93
N LEU A 153 13.61 -0.41 -3.69
CA LEU A 153 13.00 0.86 -3.32
C LEU A 153 13.30 1.91 -4.39
N TYR A 154 12.25 2.61 -4.80
CA TYR A 154 12.26 3.72 -5.73
C TYR A 154 11.65 4.95 -5.07
N ALA A 155 12.07 6.14 -5.48
CA ALA A 155 11.57 7.42 -4.96
C ALA A 155 11.13 8.35 -6.09
N SER A 156 10.05 9.09 -5.87
CA SER A 156 9.59 10.19 -6.72
C SER A 156 9.57 11.48 -5.92
N LEU A 157 10.16 12.52 -6.51
CA LEU A 157 10.17 13.90 -5.98
C LEU A 157 9.21 14.82 -6.74
N ASP A 158 8.47 14.28 -7.72
CA ASP A 158 7.63 15.02 -8.65
C ASP A 158 6.19 14.49 -8.69
N ARG A 159 5.72 14.04 -7.52
CA ARG A 159 4.35 13.56 -7.29
C ARG A 159 3.97 12.33 -8.14
N GLY A 160 4.91 11.43 -8.36
CA GLY A 160 4.70 10.14 -9.02
C GLY A 160 4.87 10.17 -10.54
N ARG A 161 5.35 11.28 -11.11
CA ARG A 161 5.57 11.41 -12.57
C ARG A 161 6.83 10.71 -13.04
N SER A 162 7.86 10.69 -12.20
CA SER A 162 9.09 9.93 -12.43
C SER A 162 9.60 9.32 -11.14
N PHE A 163 10.31 8.19 -11.27
CA PHE A 163 10.87 7.45 -10.14
C PHE A 163 12.34 7.13 -10.39
N GLU A 164 13.19 7.42 -9.41
CA GLU A 164 14.59 7.00 -9.39
C GLU A 164 14.77 5.75 -8.53
N PHE A 165 15.67 4.86 -8.94
CA PHE A 165 16.12 3.75 -8.10
C PHE A 165 16.89 4.31 -6.90
N VAL A 166 16.51 3.87 -5.70
CA VAL A 166 17.16 4.28 -4.46
C VAL A 166 18.11 3.20 -3.96
N SER A 167 17.58 2.02 -3.67
CA SER A 167 18.34 0.91 -3.11
C SER A 167 17.64 -0.44 -3.28
N THR A 168 18.39 -1.51 -3.08
CA THR A 168 17.81 -2.85 -2.86
C THR A 168 17.81 -3.11 -1.36
N VAL A 169 16.62 -3.26 -0.77
CA VAL A 169 16.43 -3.50 0.67
C VAL A 169 16.92 -4.88 1.05
N ALA A 170 16.49 -5.88 0.27
CA ALA A 170 16.83 -7.28 0.50
C ALA A 170 16.79 -8.07 -0.82
N THR A 171 17.57 -9.15 -0.86
CA THR A 171 17.57 -10.13 -1.95
C THR A 171 17.44 -11.55 -1.37
N GLY A 172 16.55 -12.35 -1.93
CA GLY A 172 16.36 -13.77 -1.66
C GLY A 172 16.62 -14.64 -2.88
N GLY A 173 16.46 -15.96 -2.71
CA GLY A 173 16.47 -16.92 -3.79
C GLY A 173 15.29 -16.75 -4.75
N GLY A 174 15.26 -17.57 -5.80
CA GLY A 174 14.20 -17.56 -6.81
C GLY A 174 12.81 -17.78 -6.18
N PRO A 175 11.74 -17.30 -6.84
CA PRO A 175 10.41 -17.33 -6.28
C PRO A 175 9.90 -18.78 -6.12
N ASN A 176 9.89 -19.27 -4.88
CA ASN A 176 9.48 -20.63 -4.53
C ASN A 176 8.92 -20.69 -3.10
N THR A 177 7.62 -20.99 -2.95
CA THR A 177 6.94 -21.02 -1.65
C THR A 177 7.12 -22.34 -0.88
N THR A 178 7.96 -23.26 -1.36
CA THR A 178 8.28 -24.51 -0.68
C THR A 178 9.24 -24.26 0.49
N ASN A 179 8.97 -24.86 1.66
CA ASN A 179 9.89 -24.77 2.80
C ASN A 179 11.30 -25.25 2.43
N GLY A 180 12.32 -24.53 2.90
CA GLY A 180 13.73 -24.76 2.56
C GLY A 180 14.22 -23.93 1.36
N ALA A 181 13.32 -23.38 0.54
CA ALA A 181 13.68 -22.33 -0.42
C ALA A 181 13.90 -20.99 0.31
N THR A 182 14.61 -20.06 -0.33
CA THR A 182 15.08 -18.81 0.31
C THR A 182 14.52 -17.50 -0.27
N PRO A 183 13.29 -17.41 -0.83
CA PRO A 183 12.78 -16.14 -1.33
C PRO A 183 12.39 -15.16 -0.22
N ILE A 184 12.10 -13.93 -0.65
CA ILE A 184 11.50 -12.86 0.15
C ILE A 184 10.30 -12.28 -0.60
N TRP A 185 9.31 -11.73 0.11
CA TRP A 185 8.03 -11.32 -0.48
C TRP A 185 7.38 -10.13 0.21
N GLU A 186 6.42 -9.52 -0.48
CA GLU A 186 5.35 -8.71 0.14
C GLU A 186 5.85 -7.51 0.95
N PRO A 187 6.67 -6.62 0.36
CA PRO A 187 7.14 -5.46 1.08
C PRO A 187 5.99 -4.51 1.45
N MET A 188 6.04 -3.99 2.68
CA MET A 188 5.23 -2.89 3.20
C MET A 188 6.16 -1.83 3.79
N ILE A 189 5.83 -0.55 3.59
CA ILE A 189 6.59 0.58 4.14
C ILE A 189 5.83 1.23 5.30
N LEU A 190 6.53 1.56 6.37
CA LEU A 190 6.04 2.42 7.45
C LEU A 190 7.17 3.31 7.98
N THR A 191 6.86 4.56 8.34
CA THR A 191 7.79 5.40 9.10
C THR A 191 7.46 5.44 10.58
N HIS A 192 8.50 5.48 11.41
CA HIS A 192 8.39 5.67 12.85
C HIS A 192 9.72 6.21 13.39
N ASP A 193 9.66 7.21 14.27
CA ASP A 193 10.83 7.80 14.95
C ASP A 193 12.02 8.12 14.04
N GLY A 194 11.75 8.86 12.96
CA GLY A 194 12.77 9.28 11.98
C GLY A 194 13.37 8.16 11.14
N GLN A 195 12.78 6.96 11.19
CA GLN A 195 13.20 5.80 10.42
C GLN A 195 12.11 5.35 9.45
N VAL A 196 12.53 4.74 8.36
CA VAL A 196 11.67 3.98 7.45
C VAL A 196 11.92 2.49 7.71
N GLY A 197 10.86 1.76 8.03
CA GLY A 197 10.84 0.31 8.08
C GLY A 197 10.28 -0.27 6.79
N VAL A 198 10.95 -1.29 6.25
CA VAL A 198 10.41 -2.16 5.20
C VAL A 198 10.19 -3.54 5.80
N PHE A 199 8.92 -3.92 5.91
CA PHE A 199 8.43 -5.18 6.46
C PHE A 199 8.14 -6.14 5.33
N TYR A 200 8.48 -7.42 5.49
CA TYR A 200 8.37 -8.40 4.41
C TYR A 200 8.36 -9.85 4.92
N SER A 201 7.87 -10.75 4.08
CA SER A 201 7.94 -12.20 4.32
C SER A 201 9.33 -12.72 3.99
N TYR A 202 9.91 -13.52 4.88
CA TYR A 202 11.32 -13.90 4.88
C TYR A 202 11.49 -15.42 4.98
N SER A 203 12.03 -16.07 3.94
CA SER A 203 12.32 -17.53 3.95
C SER A 203 13.81 -17.86 3.90
N ARG A 204 14.71 -16.88 4.09
CA ARG A 204 16.17 -17.16 4.08
C ARG A 204 16.70 -17.80 5.37
N ASP A 205 15.91 -17.82 6.45
CA ASP A 205 16.33 -18.32 7.76
C ASP A 205 16.08 -19.84 7.81
N PRO A 206 17.12 -20.69 7.89
CA PRO A 206 16.94 -22.14 7.85
C PRO A 206 16.16 -22.69 9.06
N LYS A 207 15.94 -21.89 10.11
CA LYS A 207 15.13 -22.30 11.28
C LYS A 207 13.62 -22.24 11.04
N HIS A 208 13.17 -21.60 9.96
CA HIS A 208 11.75 -21.38 9.69
C HIS A 208 11.43 -21.65 8.22
N GLY A 209 10.25 -22.21 7.91
CA GLY A 209 9.76 -22.30 6.54
C GLY A 209 9.53 -20.91 5.92
N GLN A 210 8.93 -20.02 6.72
CA GLN A 210 8.88 -18.58 6.49
C GLN A 210 8.71 -17.88 7.86
N LYS A 211 9.23 -16.66 7.98
CA LYS A 211 8.95 -15.75 9.09
C LYS A 211 8.58 -14.37 8.54
N LEU A 212 8.02 -13.51 9.39
CA LEU A 212 7.88 -12.09 9.07
C LEU A 212 9.04 -11.32 9.71
N ALA A 213 9.58 -10.36 8.97
CA ALA A 213 10.72 -9.58 9.41
C ALA A 213 10.73 -8.19 8.76
N HIS A 214 11.50 -7.29 9.34
CA HIS A 214 11.74 -5.97 8.77
C HIS A 214 13.21 -5.58 8.82
N GLN A 215 13.53 -4.54 8.06
CA GLN A 215 14.77 -3.78 8.17
C GLN A 215 14.42 -2.29 8.24
N THR A 216 15.19 -1.53 9.02
CA THR A 216 15.01 -0.08 9.13
C THR A 216 16.14 0.68 8.44
N SER A 217 15.86 1.91 8.01
CA SER A 217 16.84 2.84 7.46
C SER A 217 16.54 4.27 7.90
N ARG A 218 17.59 5.09 8.02
CA ARG A 218 17.50 6.54 8.27
C ARG A 218 17.79 7.38 7.02
N ASP A 219 18.21 6.75 5.92
CA ASP A 219 18.63 7.42 4.69
C ASP A 219 18.12 6.76 3.41
N LEU A 220 17.33 5.68 3.53
CA LEU A 220 16.82 4.82 2.46
C LEU A 220 17.89 4.03 1.68
N LEU A 221 19.16 4.17 2.04
CA LEU A 221 20.29 3.58 1.34
C LEU A 221 20.92 2.46 2.17
N ASN A 222 21.15 2.72 3.44
CA ASN A 222 21.76 1.81 4.39
C ASN A 222 20.67 1.20 5.25
N TRP A 223 20.55 -0.13 5.17
CA TRP A 223 19.54 -0.90 5.88
C TRP A 223 20.17 -1.62 7.07
N GLY A 224 19.52 -1.53 8.23
CA GLY A 224 19.88 -2.24 9.43
C GLY A 224 19.75 -3.77 9.30
N PRO A 225 20.08 -4.52 10.37
CA PRO A 225 19.92 -5.96 10.38
C PRO A 225 18.45 -6.36 10.22
N VAL A 226 18.24 -7.61 9.82
CA VAL A 226 16.91 -8.23 9.77
C VAL A 226 16.41 -8.45 11.20
N VAL A 227 15.26 -7.89 11.53
CA VAL A 227 14.58 -8.05 12.83
C VAL A 227 13.32 -8.87 12.62
N ASN A 228 13.06 -9.86 13.48
CA ASN A 228 11.84 -10.66 13.40
C ASN A 228 10.62 -9.85 13.85
N ASP A 229 9.49 -10.09 13.21
CA ASP A 229 8.16 -9.57 13.60
C ASP A 229 7.20 -10.70 14.00
N ALA A 230 7.30 -11.85 13.33
CA ALA A 230 6.66 -13.09 13.75
C ALA A 230 7.49 -14.29 13.27
N ALA A 231 8.20 -14.91 14.20
CA ALA A 231 9.00 -16.11 13.95
C ALA A 231 8.55 -17.26 14.85
N TYR A 232 7.86 -18.24 14.27
CA TYR A 232 7.34 -19.39 15.02
C TYR A 232 8.39 -20.50 15.13
N ALA A 233 8.48 -21.12 16.32
CA ALA A 233 9.38 -22.26 16.54
C ALA A 233 9.02 -23.49 15.70
N ASN A 234 7.73 -23.66 15.34
CA ASN A 234 7.32 -24.70 14.42
C ASN A 234 7.78 -24.35 12.99
N TYR A 235 8.74 -25.13 12.49
CA TYR A 235 9.34 -24.95 11.17
C TYR A 235 8.33 -24.91 10.02
N THR A 236 7.23 -25.68 10.10
CA THR A 236 6.30 -25.80 8.97
C THR A 236 5.42 -24.58 8.76
N LEU A 237 5.24 -23.76 9.80
CA LEU A 237 4.39 -22.58 9.73
C LEU A 237 4.95 -21.54 8.77
N ARG A 238 4.04 -20.83 8.09
CA ARG A 238 4.39 -19.78 7.15
C ARG A 238 3.57 -18.51 7.43
N PRO A 239 3.92 -17.71 8.45
CA PRO A 239 3.38 -16.36 8.57
C PRO A 239 3.77 -15.52 7.35
N GLY A 240 2.85 -14.72 6.82
CA GLY A 240 3.04 -13.95 5.58
C GLY A 240 2.18 -12.69 5.50
N MET A 241 2.43 -11.87 4.47
CA MET A 241 1.61 -10.71 4.10
C MET A 241 1.40 -9.68 5.23
N THR A 242 2.50 -9.13 5.75
CA THR A 242 2.47 -8.13 6.85
C THR A 242 1.61 -6.92 6.51
N THR A 243 0.75 -6.52 7.46
CA THR A 243 0.08 -5.20 7.46
C THR A 243 0.06 -4.58 8.84
N ILE A 244 0.24 -3.26 8.90
CA ILE A 244 0.38 -2.52 10.15
C ILE A 244 -0.51 -1.28 10.14
N ALA A 245 -1.19 -1.02 11.25
CA ALA A 245 -1.89 0.24 11.49
C ALA A 245 -1.55 0.79 12.88
N ARG A 246 -1.30 2.10 12.97
CA ARG A 246 -1.25 2.82 14.23
C ARG A 246 -2.68 3.12 14.68
N MET A 247 -3.00 2.80 15.93
CA MET A 247 -4.32 3.02 16.54
C MET A 247 -4.35 4.33 17.35
N GLY A 248 -5.54 4.82 17.66
CA GLY A 248 -5.74 6.07 18.43
C GLY A 248 -5.22 6.04 19.87
N ASN A 249 -4.91 4.86 20.42
CA ASN A 249 -4.25 4.73 21.72
C ASN A 249 -2.71 4.76 21.62
N GLY A 250 -2.16 5.05 20.45
CA GLY A 250 -0.73 5.14 20.19
C GLY A 250 -0.04 3.81 19.87
N LYS A 251 -0.69 2.67 20.13
CA LYS A 251 -0.18 1.32 19.84
C LYS A 251 -0.34 0.96 18.37
N PHE A 252 0.37 -0.06 17.94
CA PHE A 252 0.32 -0.60 16.58
C PHE A 252 -0.32 -1.98 16.58
N ILE A 253 -1.24 -2.23 15.64
CA ILE A 253 -1.71 -3.57 15.30
C ILE A 253 -0.96 -4.06 14.06
N PHE A 254 -0.42 -5.27 14.14
CA PHE A 254 0.29 -5.98 13.08
C PHE A 254 -0.48 -7.25 12.73
N SER A 255 -1.07 -7.29 11.53
CA SER A 255 -1.88 -8.41 11.04
C SER A 255 -1.15 -9.17 9.94
N TYR A 256 -1.31 -10.48 9.92
CA TYR A 256 -0.66 -11.40 8.98
C TYR A 256 -1.48 -12.66 8.78
N GLU A 257 -1.31 -13.34 7.65
CA GLU A 257 -1.84 -14.70 7.47
C GLU A 257 -0.89 -15.73 8.09
N LEU A 258 -1.43 -16.80 8.68
CA LEU A 258 -0.65 -17.93 9.17
C LEU A 258 -1.06 -19.21 8.44
N ALA A 259 -0.21 -19.68 7.53
CA ALA A 259 -0.46 -20.93 6.80
C ALA A 259 0.04 -22.16 7.55
N LEU A 260 -0.57 -23.31 7.24
CA LEU A 260 -0.14 -24.65 7.67
C LEU A 260 -0.21 -24.88 9.20
N SER A 261 -1.01 -24.08 9.89
CA SER A 261 -1.32 -24.30 11.30
C SER A 261 -2.29 -25.46 11.44
N THR A 262 -1.93 -26.44 12.27
CA THR A 262 -2.79 -27.59 12.59
C THR A 262 -3.71 -27.34 13.77
N ILE A 263 -3.57 -26.18 14.43
CA ILE A 263 -4.41 -25.76 15.57
C ILE A 263 -5.55 -24.86 15.08
N ASP A 264 -5.32 -24.12 14.00
CA ASP A 264 -6.36 -23.29 13.39
C ASP A 264 -7.39 -24.14 12.64
N PRO A 265 -8.66 -23.71 12.57
CA PRO A 265 -9.70 -24.40 11.81
C PRO A 265 -9.36 -24.55 10.33
N VAL A 266 -9.67 -25.73 9.79
CA VAL A 266 -9.30 -26.13 8.40
C VAL A 266 -9.99 -25.27 7.33
N ASP A 267 -11.14 -24.68 7.65
CA ASP A 267 -11.87 -23.74 6.78
C ASP A 267 -11.21 -22.36 6.66
N ALA A 268 -10.15 -22.10 7.44
CA ALA A 268 -9.29 -20.92 7.34
C ALA A 268 -7.81 -21.33 7.16
N PRO A 269 -7.41 -21.89 6.00
CA PRO A 269 -6.07 -22.46 5.80
C PRO A 269 -4.91 -21.46 5.90
N TYR A 270 -5.23 -20.15 5.80
CA TYR A 270 -4.32 -19.02 5.97
C TYR A 270 -4.90 -18.05 7.01
N ALA A 271 -5.29 -18.58 8.17
CA ALA A 271 -5.98 -17.83 9.22
C ALA A 271 -5.24 -16.54 9.58
N THR A 272 -5.96 -15.42 9.55
CA THR A 272 -5.44 -14.11 9.92
C THR A 272 -5.18 -14.08 11.41
N HIS A 273 -3.94 -13.77 11.76
CA HIS A 273 -3.48 -13.49 13.11
C HIS A 273 -3.09 -12.02 13.22
N TYR A 274 -3.03 -11.52 14.45
CA TYR A 274 -2.49 -10.20 14.72
C TYR A 274 -1.75 -10.14 16.06
N ARG A 275 -0.89 -9.13 16.19
CA ARG A 275 -0.19 -8.76 17.42
C ARG A 275 -0.38 -7.28 17.67
N ILE A 276 -0.28 -6.86 18.93
CA ILE A 276 -0.37 -5.45 19.32
C ILE A 276 0.89 -5.09 20.12
N ALA A 277 1.58 -4.04 19.70
CA ALA A 277 2.83 -3.58 20.31
C ALA A 277 2.85 -2.05 20.48
N ASP A 278 3.72 -1.54 21.34
CA ASP A 278 3.94 -0.11 21.53
C ASP A 278 4.74 0.53 20.39
N SER A 279 5.65 -0.26 19.79
CA SER A 279 6.48 0.14 18.66
C SER A 279 6.18 -0.75 17.46
N PRO A 280 6.18 -0.22 16.23
CA PRO A 280 6.03 -1.03 15.04
C PRO A 280 7.28 -1.87 14.73
N PHE A 281 8.34 -1.80 15.54
CA PHE A 281 9.57 -2.56 15.36
C PHE A 281 9.75 -3.69 16.39
N GLU A 282 8.74 -3.97 17.22
CA GLU A 282 8.85 -4.89 18.37
C GLU A 282 7.69 -5.91 18.45
N PHE A 283 7.25 -6.46 17.30
CA PHE A 283 6.11 -7.37 17.27
C PHE A 283 6.40 -8.80 17.74
N ASP A 284 7.62 -9.33 17.57
CA ASP A 284 7.91 -10.76 17.79
C ASP A 284 7.71 -11.21 19.24
N SER A 285 7.85 -10.29 20.21
CA SER A 285 7.57 -10.53 21.63
C SER A 285 6.10 -10.34 22.03
N ALA A 286 5.27 -9.72 21.19
CA ALA A 286 3.88 -9.45 21.50
C ALA A 286 3.02 -10.71 21.34
N THR A 287 1.99 -10.87 22.18
CA THR A 287 1.07 -12.02 22.13
C THR A 287 0.34 -12.08 20.77
N PRO A 288 0.37 -13.22 20.06
CA PRO A 288 -0.42 -13.43 18.86
C PRO A 288 -1.88 -13.75 19.23
N TYR A 289 -2.81 -13.19 18.46
CA TYR A 289 -4.24 -13.45 18.53
C TYR A 289 -4.75 -13.92 17.18
N LEU A 290 -5.72 -14.83 17.19
CA LEU A 290 -6.49 -15.21 16.02
C LEU A 290 -7.57 -14.14 15.76
N LEU A 291 -7.71 -13.70 14.51
CA LEU A 291 -8.82 -12.84 14.10
C LEU A 291 -10.06 -13.70 13.84
N LYS A 292 -10.88 -13.84 14.88
CA LYS A 292 -12.14 -14.58 14.86
C LYS A 292 -13.29 -13.67 15.23
N ALA A 293 -14.30 -13.58 14.37
CA ALA A 293 -15.50 -12.82 14.64
C ALA A 293 -16.42 -13.53 15.66
N THR A 294 -17.30 -12.77 16.30
CA THR A 294 -18.24 -13.28 17.33
C THR A 294 -19.23 -14.32 16.82
N ASP A 295 -19.49 -14.35 15.51
CA ASP A 295 -20.31 -15.39 14.86
C ASP A 295 -19.54 -16.69 14.58
N GLY A 296 -18.25 -16.72 14.93
CA GLY A 296 -17.37 -17.86 14.75
C GLY A 296 -16.53 -17.84 13.46
N THR A 297 -16.81 -16.92 12.52
CA THR A 297 -16.05 -16.84 11.27
C THR A 297 -14.62 -16.36 11.52
N ILE A 298 -13.66 -17.00 10.86
CA ILE A 298 -12.23 -16.68 10.97
C ILE A 298 -11.78 -16.01 9.68
N SER A 299 -11.15 -14.84 9.80
CA SER A 299 -10.56 -14.17 8.64
C SER A 299 -9.43 -15.00 8.05
N SER A 300 -9.27 -15.01 6.72
CA SER A 300 -8.30 -15.86 6.04
C SER A 300 -7.69 -15.22 4.80
N ALA A 301 -6.36 -15.33 4.70
CA ALA A 301 -5.47 -14.94 3.60
C ALA A 301 -5.36 -13.42 3.30
N GLY A 302 -4.13 -12.96 3.09
CA GLY A 302 -3.77 -11.62 2.61
C GLY A 302 -4.46 -10.47 3.32
N PRO A 303 -4.37 -10.35 4.64
CA PRO A 303 -5.04 -9.28 5.38
C PRO A 303 -4.56 -7.90 4.92
N GLN A 304 -5.46 -6.92 4.98
CA GLN A 304 -5.16 -5.48 4.91
C GLN A 304 -5.87 -4.79 6.05
N THR A 305 -5.12 -4.16 6.95
CA THR A 305 -5.63 -3.57 8.19
C THR A 305 -5.35 -2.08 8.24
N VAL A 306 -6.38 -1.29 8.56
CA VAL A 306 -6.29 0.14 8.86
C VAL A 306 -7.01 0.45 10.18
N TRP A 307 -6.71 1.61 10.77
CA TRP A 307 -7.48 2.17 11.88
C TRP A 307 -8.00 3.55 11.47
N THR A 308 -9.20 3.87 11.95
CA THR A 308 -9.85 5.18 11.80
C THR A 308 -10.41 5.63 13.13
N SER A 309 -10.44 6.94 13.39
CA SER A 309 -11.13 7.54 14.54
C SER A 309 -12.66 7.39 14.48
N ALA A 310 -13.23 6.98 13.35
CA ALA A 310 -14.66 6.77 13.19
C ALA A 310 -15.19 5.55 13.97
N GLY A 311 -16.50 5.54 14.23
CA GLY A 311 -17.24 4.39 14.77
C GLY A 311 -17.31 4.31 16.30
N GLY A 312 -16.66 5.20 17.04
CA GLY A 312 -16.77 5.29 18.50
C GLY A 312 -15.56 5.98 19.15
N PRO A 313 -15.54 6.12 20.48
CA PRO A 313 -14.46 6.81 21.20
C PRO A 313 -13.08 6.14 21.07
N LYS A 314 -13.04 4.84 20.76
CA LYS A 314 -11.80 4.08 20.51
C LYS A 314 -11.44 3.99 19.02
N GLY A 315 -12.23 4.62 18.16
CA GLY A 315 -12.17 4.41 16.72
C GLY A 315 -12.58 3.00 16.30
N THR A 316 -12.19 2.62 15.09
CA THR A 316 -12.47 1.31 14.50
C THR A 316 -11.23 0.80 13.77
N ILE A 317 -10.79 -0.41 14.11
CA ILE A 317 -9.89 -1.20 13.27
C ILE A 317 -10.75 -1.85 12.18
N VAL A 318 -10.30 -1.77 10.93
CA VAL A 318 -10.96 -2.40 9.78
C VAL A 318 -9.93 -3.29 9.07
N THR A 319 -10.26 -4.56 8.93
CA THR A 319 -9.45 -5.57 8.26
C THR A 319 -10.23 -6.18 7.10
N SER A 320 -9.68 -6.10 5.90
CA SER A 320 -10.09 -6.92 4.75
C SER A 320 -9.22 -8.17 4.70
N ASP A 321 -9.74 -9.25 4.13
CA ASP A 321 -8.95 -10.40 3.72
C ASP A 321 -9.20 -10.76 2.25
N SER A 322 -8.71 -11.95 1.85
CA SER A 322 -8.79 -12.44 0.47
C SER A 322 -9.84 -13.55 0.29
N THR A 323 -10.56 -13.91 1.35
CA THR A 323 -11.53 -15.02 1.32
C THR A 323 -12.96 -14.49 1.28
N TYR A 324 -13.25 -13.43 2.04
CA TYR A 324 -14.59 -12.91 2.24
C TYR A 324 -14.79 -11.56 1.55
N ASP A 325 -16.03 -11.31 1.13
CA ASP A 325 -16.38 -9.98 0.61
C ASP A 325 -16.58 -9.01 1.77
N GLU A 326 -17.01 -9.50 2.93
CA GLU A 326 -17.14 -8.74 4.17
C GLU A 326 -15.80 -8.15 4.65
N LEU A 327 -15.91 -7.21 5.58
CA LEU A 327 -14.80 -6.70 6.37
C LEU A 327 -14.96 -7.18 7.81
N PHE A 328 -13.84 -7.32 8.49
CA PHE A 328 -13.79 -7.57 9.93
C PHE A 328 -13.48 -6.27 10.63
N ILE A 329 -14.30 -5.87 11.60
CA ILE A 329 -14.09 -4.63 12.35
C ILE A 329 -14.01 -4.87 13.84
N ASN A 330 -13.23 -4.03 14.52
CA ASN A 330 -13.05 -4.06 15.97
C ASN A 330 -13.04 -2.64 16.54
N ARG A 331 -13.85 -2.37 17.56
CA ARG A 331 -13.96 -1.06 18.22
C ARG A 331 -13.40 -1.03 19.64
N GLU A 332 -12.67 -2.08 20.01
CA GLU A 332 -12.11 -2.29 21.35
C GLU A 332 -10.59 -2.46 21.28
N TYR A 333 -9.93 -1.70 20.41
CA TYR A 333 -8.48 -1.73 20.19
C TYR A 333 -7.92 -3.14 19.98
N GLY A 334 -8.65 -3.99 19.25
CA GLY A 334 -8.21 -5.35 18.94
C GLY A 334 -8.49 -6.36 20.05
N HIS A 335 -9.39 -6.08 20.98
CA HIS A 335 -9.85 -7.10 21.94
C HIS A 335 -10.36 -8.33 21.18
N PRO A 336 -9.91 -9.56 21.51
CA PRO A 336 -10.17 -10.75 20.69
C PRO A 336 -11.66 -11.10 20.57
N ASP A 337 -12.47 -10.80 21.58
CA ASP A 337 -13.92 -11.07 21.56
C ASP A 337 -14.78 -9.97 20.90
N ALA A 338 -14.16 -8.93 20.33
CA ALA A 338 -14.87 -7.75 19.81
C ALA A 338 -14.87 -7.64 18.27
N TRP A 339 -14.38 -8.66 17.57
CA TRP A 339 -14.41 -8.70 16.11
C TRP A 339 -15.80 -9.05 15.60
N ILE A 340 -16.33 -8.26 14.67
CA ILE A 340 -17.57 -8.56 13.96
C ILE A 340 -17.35 -8.47 12.45
N ARG A 341 -18.18 -9.18 11.69
CA ARG A 341 -18.22 -9.05 10.23
C ARG A 341 -19.24 -8.00 9.82
N VAL A 342 -18.91 -7.23 8.79
CA VAL A 342 -19.78 -6.23 8.20
C VAL A 342 -19.69 -6.31 6.67
N PRO A 343 -20.81 -6.17 5.95
CA PRO A 343 -20.77 -6.22 4.49
C PRO A 343 -19.92 -5.06 3.95
N SER A 344 -19.09 -5.34 2.95
CA SER A 344 -18.36 -4.27 2.25
C SER A 344 -19.17 -3.70 1.08
N GLY A 345 -19.85 -4.55 0.31
CA GLY A 345 -20.43 -4.20 -0.99
C GLY A 345 -19.42 -4.21 -2.16
N HIS A 346 -18.14 -4.46 -1.91
CA HIS A 346 -17.04 -4.27 -2.89
C HIS A 346 -16.45 -5.56 -3.46
N GLY A 347 -17.09 -6.71 -3.21
CA GLY A 347 -16.66 -8.03 -3.69
C GLY A 347 -15.30 -8.50 -3.16
N VAL A 348 -14.94 -9.74 -3.46
CA VAL A 348 -13.68 -10.37 -3.00
C VAL A 348 -12.49 -9.97 -3.88
N GLY A 349 -11.31 -9.80 -3.28
CA GLY A 349 -10.06 -9.51 -3.98
C GLY A 349 -8.84 -10.00 -3.21
N TYR A 350 -7.79 -10.45 -3.91
CA TYR A 350 -6.56 -10.87 -3.24
C TYR A 350 -5.84 -9.65 -2.67
N THR A 351 -5.60 -9.66 -1.36
CA THR A 351 -5.02 -8.56 -0.58
C THR A 351 -5.66 -7.20 -0.88
N ARG A 352 -7.01 -7.17 -0.90
CA ARG A 352 -7.82 -5.96 -1.17
C ARG A 352 -7.43 -4.81 -0.22
N PHE A 353 -6.92 -3.73 -0.80
CA PHE A 353 -6.26 -2.66 -0.05
C PHE A 353 -7.25 -1.67 0.53
N LEU A 354 -6.90 -1.09 1.69
CA LEU A 354 -7.71 -0.14 2.44
C LEU A 354 -6.94 1.17 2.60
N GLN A 355 -7.55 2.28 2.19
CA GLN A 355 -7.00 3.63 2.37
C GLN A 355 -8.03 4.50 3.10
N VAL A 356 -7.74 4.90 4.34
CA VAL A 356 -8.57 5.88 5.05
C VAL A 356 -8.51 7.20 4.30
N MET A 357 -9.68 7.70 3.89
CA MET A 357 -9.79 8.91 3.09
C MET A 357 -9.84 10.15 3.98
N PRO A 358 -8.95 11.13 3.78
CA PRO A 358 -8.98 12.35 4.58
C PRO A 358 -10.18 13.24 4.21
N ASN A 359 -10.44 14.29 5.00
CA ASN A 359 -11.61 15.18 4.84
C ASN A 359 -12.98 14.48 4.83
N THR A 360 -13.05 13.28 5.40
CA THR A 360 -14.29 12.51 5.57
C THR A 360 -14.62 12.26 7.04
N GLN A 361 -13.99 13.01 7.96
CA GLN A 361 -13.96 12.67 9.40
C GLN A 361 -13.42 11.25 9.64
N GLU A 362 -12.53 10.80 8.74
CA GLU A 362 -11.99 9.44 8.67
C GLU A 362 -13.06 8.33 8.49
N LYS A 363 -14.30 8.68 8.14
CA LYS A 363 -15.43 7.74 8.01
C LYS A 363 -15.36 6.92 6.73
N VAL A 364 -14.70 7.43 5.70
CA VAL A 364 -14.64 6.78 4.39
C VAL A 364 -13.30 6.07 4.25
N ILE A 365 -13.37 4.80 3.88
CA ILE A 365 -12.21 3.99 3.49
C ILE A 365 -12.39 3.68 2.01
N LEU A 366 -11.41 4.03 1.20
CA LEU A 366 -11.34 3.60 -0.18
C LEU A 366 -10.85 2.15 -0.21
N LEU A 367 -11.68 1.26 -0.71
CA LEU A 367 -11.34 -0.15 -0.96
C LEU A 367 -10.82 -0.25 -2.39
N THR A 368 -9.63 -0.81 -2.56
CA THR A 368 -9.06 -1.03 -3.90
C THR A 368 -8.83 -2.52 -4.12
N ASN A 369 -9.57 -3.08 -5.07
CA ASN A 369 -9.48 -4.47 -5.46
C ASN A 369 -8.56 -4.58 -6.68
N GLY A 370 -7.46 -5.32 -6.54
CA GLY A 370 -6.52 -5.55 -7.65
C GLY A 370 -6.93 -6.70 -8.58
N GLY A 371 -7.94 -7.49 -8.20
CA GLY A 371 -8.23 -8.79 -8.80
C GLY A 371 -7.80 -9.96 -7.92
N MET A 372 -8.44 -11.11 -8.13
CA MET A 372 -8.12 -12.35 -7.41
C MET A 372 -6.88 -13.03 -8.00
N TYR A 373 -5.96 -13.44 -7.13
CA TYR A 373 -4.74 -14.16 -7.52
C TYR A 373 -5.07 -15.44 -8.29
N GLY A 374 -4.27 -15.73 -9.31
CA GLY A 374 -4.41 -16.93 -10.15
C GLY A 374 -5.63 -16.93 -11.08
N ARG A 375 -6.44 -15.87 -11.11
CA ARG A 375 -7.55 -15.76 -12.07
C ARG A 375 -7.07 -15.18 -13.40
N PRO A 376 -7.52 -15.74 -14.54
CA PRO A 376 -7.00 -15.36 -15.86
C PRO A 376 -7.49 -13.99 -16.35
N ASN A 377 -8.65 -13.53 -15.87
CA ASN A 377 -9.27 -12.27 -16.24
C ASN A 377 -9.72 -11.55 -14.98
N THR A 378 -9.08 -10.44 -14.66
CA THR A 378 -9.44 -9.56 -13.55
C THR A 378 -9.29 -8.12 -13.98
N MET A 379 -9.78 -7.21 -13.14
CA MET A 379 -9.62 -5.77 -13.33
C MET A 379 -9.21 -5.15 -12.01
N VAL A 380 -8.76 -3.91 -12.07
CA VAL A 380 -8.51 -3.09 -10.89
C VAL A 380 -9.67 -2.13 -10.71
N THR A 381 -10.35 -2.24 -9.57
CA THR A 381 -11.51 -1.41 -9.23
C THR A 381 -11.37 -0.81 -7.84
N THR A 382 -12.11 0.26 -7.58
CA THR A 382 -12.13 0.88 -6.27
C THR A 382 -13.48 1.48 -5.96
N GLY A 383 -13.79 1.59 -4.67
CA GLY A 383 -15.03 2.20 -4.20
C GLY A 383 -14.95 2.56 -2.72
N ASP A 384 -15.86 3.41 -2.29
CA ASP A 384 -15.92 3.91 -0.94
C ASP A 384 -16.71 2.97 -0.03
N TYR A 385 -16.12 2.63 1.11
CA TYR A 385 -16.80 2.01 2.23
C TYR A 385 -16.98 3.05 3.35
N VAL A 386 -18.19 3.13 3.89
CA VAL A 386 -18.51 4.01 5.01
C VAL A 386 -18.48 3.22 6.31
N VAL A 387 -17.63 3.63 7.23
CA VAL A 387 -17.43 2.97 8.52
C VAL A 387 -18.70 3.12 9.37
N PRO A 388 -19.36 2.02 9.76
CA PRO A 388 -20.60 2.07 10.54
C PRO A 388 -20.33 2.56 11.98
N GLY A 389 -21.36 3.06 12.66
CA GLY A 389 -21.34 3.33 14.10
C GLY A 389 -21.76 4.75 14.52
N PRO A 390 -21.77 5.03 15.84
CA PRO A 390 -22.23 6.30 16.39
C PRO A 390 -21.45 7.52 15.88
N GLY A 391 -22.14 8.66 15.78
CA GLY A 391 -21.58 9.91 15.30
C GLY A 391 -21.19 9.88 13.82
N SER A 392 -21.63 8.90 13.03
CA SER A 392 -21.48 8.87 11.57
C SER A 392 -22.66 9.56 10.91
N PRO A 393 -22.47 10.57 10.05
CA PRO A 393 -23.52 10.91 9.10
C PRO A 393 -23.77 9.68 8.21
N GLU A 394 -25.05 9.33 7.96
CA GLU A 394 -25.41 8.20 7.10
C GLU A 394 -24.86 8.35 5.67
N HIS A 395 -24.64 9.60 5.25
CA HIS A 395 -24.08 9.96 3.95
C HIS A 395 -22.94 10.98 4.14
N PRO A 396 -21.70 10.53 4.44
CA PRO A 396 -20.58 11.44 4.52
C PRO A 396 -20.29 12.03 3.13
N SER A 397 -20.09 13.35 3.08
CA SER A 397 -19.67 13.99 1.85
C SER A 397 -18.17 13.80 1.62
N ARG A 398 -17.75 13.49 0.39
CA ARG A 398 -16.37 13.68 -0.05
C ARG A 398 -16.10 15.17 -0.26
N GLY A 399 -15.34 15.76 0.65
CA GLY A 399 -14.64 17.02 0.37
C GLY A 399 -13.49 16.79 -0.61
N PRO A 400 -12.89 17.85 -1.18
CA PRO A 400 -11.60 17.73 -1.85
C PRO A 400 -10.58 17.13 -0.89
N LEU A 401 -9.57 16.42 -1.42
CA LEU A 401 -8.45 15.94 -0.61
C LEU A 401 -7.78 17.15 0.08
N PRO A 402 -7.38 17.06 1.37
CA PRO A 402 -6.74 18.18 2.03
C PRO A 402 -5.34 18.37 1.49
N LYS A 403 -4.93 19.62 1.40
CA LYS A 403 -3.54 19.95 1.09
C LYS A 403 -2.60 19.29 2.09
N CYS A 404 -2.86 19.47 3.38
CA CYS A 404 -2.04 18.88 4.44
C CYS A 404 -2.85 17.85 5.23
N ARG A 405 -2.26 16.69 5.47
CA ARG A 405 -2.71 15.76 6.51
C ARG A 405 -2.30 16.35 7.86
N GLY A 406 -3.26 16.48 8.77
CA GLY A 406 -2.96 16.87 10.16
C GLY A 406 -1.97 15.87 10.76
N THR A 407 -0.95 16.37 11.46
CA THR A 407 -0.05 15.52 12.25
C THR A 407 -0.84 14.97 13.43
N ASN A 408 -1.16 13.67 13.41
CA ASN A 408 -1.75 12.96 14.56
C ASN A 408 -0.68 12.24 15.38
#